data_AF-W2SZ73-F1
#
_entry.id   AF-W2SZ73-F1
#
_cell.length_a   1.000
_cell.length_b   1.000
_cell.length_c   1.000
_cell.angle_alpha   90.00
_cell.angle_beta   90.00
_cell.angle_gamma   90.00
#
_symmetry.space_group_name_H-M   'P 1'
#
loop_
_entity.id
_entity.type
_entity.pdbx_description
1 polymer ?
#
loop_
_entity_poly.entity_id
_entity_poly.type
_entity_poly.pdbx_seq_one_letter_code
_entity_poly.pdbx_strand_id
1 'polypeptide(L)'
;MFTAFVSSETVRRLKKFSMLLLIVLTSQLFYVQAAKCCGTNEEFKECGTACEPSCNNTNPICILIAVANVCRCVKGYIRQYANGPCIPARECPPDTCDTKQCPPGTVCQQDVVSCKKPPCPASPPKSFYGNIEQNSGPFNAAQRIRNAYMTSGPKPSPEPKNNYYQTCLRE
;
A
#
# COMPACT_ATOMS: atom_id res chain seq x y z
N MET A 1 75.20 17.30 28.81
CA MET A 1 73.74 17.11 28.97
C MET A 1 73.06 17.95 27.89
N PHE A 2 72.83 17.37 26.70
CA PHE A 2 72.32 18.09 25.53
C PHE A 2 70.79 18.03 25.51
N THR A 3 70.10 19.06 25.99
CA THR A 3 68.66 19.21 25.78
C THR A 3 68.43 19.89 24.43
N ALA A 4 67.99 19.12 23.44
CA ALA A 4 67.62 19.64 22.13
C ALA A 4 66.45 20.62 22.27
N PHE A 5 66.72 21.91 22.00
CA PHE A 5 65.69 22.90 21.71
C PHE A 5 65.06 22.51 20.36
N VAL A 6 64.02 21.69 20.40
CA VAL A 6 63.19 21.45 19.23
C VAL A 6 62.52 22.78 18.89
N SER A 7 62.96 23.42 17.81
CA SER A 7 62.46 24.73 17.36
C SER A 7 60.93 24.75 17.36
N SER A 8 60.35 25.86 17.85
CA SER A 8 58.90 26.14 17.82
C SER A 8 58.32 25.93 16.42
N GLU A 9 59.14 26.11 15.37
CA GLU A 9 58.78 25.82 13.98
C GLU A 9 58.64 24.33 13.68
N THR A 10 59.50 23.48 14.24
CA THR A 10 59.43 22.01 14.10
C THR A 10 58.18 21.46 14.79
N VAL A 11 57.86 21.96 16.00
CA VAL A 11 56.62 21.59 16.70
C VAL A 11 55.39 22.10 15.96
N ARG A 12 55.44 23.32 15.41
CA ARG A 12 54.34 23.92 14.61
C ARG A 12 54.14 23.17 13.29
N ARG A 13 55.22 22.73 12.64
CA ARG A 13 55.18 21.88 11.44
C ARG A 13 54.58 20.51 11.78
N LEU A 14 55.04 19.86 12.85
CA LEU A 14 54.51 18.56 13.29
C LEU A 14 53.02 18.63 13.66
N LYS A 15 52.58 19.69 14.34
CA LYS A 15 51.15 19.94 14.65
C LYS A 15 50.32 20.18 13.39
N LYS A 16 50.85 20.89 12.40
CA LYS A 16 50.18 21.12 11.11
C LYS A 16 50.06 19.83 10.29
N PHE A 17 51.12 19.03 10.23
CA PHE A 17 51.08 17.72 9.57
C PHE A 17 50.13 16.74 10.28
N SER A 18 50.14 16.72 11.61
CA SER A 18 49.21 15.92 12.41
C SER A 18 47.75 16.36 12.23
N MET A 19 47.45 17.66 12.22
CA MET A 19 46.11 18.19 11.92
C MET A 19 45.66 17.85 10.49
N LEU A 20 46.53 18.00 9.50
CA LEU A 20 46.23 17.63 8.11
C LEU A 20 45.98 16.12 7.97
N LEU A 21 46.77 15.29 8.66
CA LEU A 21 46.58 13.84 8.69
C LEU A 21 45.24 13.47 9.35
N LEU A 22 44.86 14.13 10.45
CA LEU A 22 43.56 13.93 11.10
C LEU A 22 42.39 14.40 10.22
N ILE A 23 42.52 15.53 9.51
CA ILE A 23 41.51 16.01 8.55
C ILE A 23 41.38 15.02 7.38
N VAL A 24 42.49 14.50 6.86
CA VAL A 24 42.48 13.49 5.80
C VAL A 24 41.84 12.19 6.31
N LEU A 25 42.25 11.67 7.47
CA LEU A 25 41.70 10.45 8.07
C LEU A 25 40.20 10.58 8.43
N THR A 26 39.76 11.74 8.90
CA THR A 26 38.33 12.01 9.14
C THR A 26 37.55 12.17 7.83
N SER A 27 38.13 12.79 6.79
CA SER A 27 37.48 12.90 5.48
C SER A 27 37.23 11.54 4.81
N GLN A 28 38.12 10.56 5.01
CA GLN A 28 37.92 9.16 4.56
C GLN A 28 36.79 8.44 5.32
N LEU A 29 36.50 8.84 6.56
CA LEU A 29 35.37 8.32 7.36
C LEU A 29 34.02 8.98 7.00
N PHE A 30 34.04 10.14 6.34
CA PHE A 30 32.83 10.78 5.79
C PHE A 30 32.51 10.38 4.35
N TYR A 31 33.44 9.70 3.67
CA TYR A 31 33.22 9.09 2.36
C TYR A 31 32.41 7.78 2.48
N VAL A 32 31.42 7.75 3.37
CA VAL A 32 30.45 6.65 3.39
C VAL A 32 29.61 6.82 2.13
N GLN A 33 29.96 5.98 1.17
CA GLN A 33 29.35 5.78 -0.14
C GLN A 33 27.84 5.99 -0.10
N ALA A 34 27.31 6.65 -1.15
CA ALA A 34 25.90 6.62 -1.51
C ALA A 34 25.42 5.17 -1.68
N ALA A 35 25.12 4.52 -0.57
CA ALA A 35 24.66 3.15 -0.51
C ALA A 35 23.17 3.17 -0.86
N LYS A 36 22.84 3.22 -2.16
CA LYS A 36 21.53 2.83 -2.70
C LYS A 36 20.37 3.21 -1.75
N CYS A 37 20.29 4.50 -1.39
CA CYS A 37 19.47 4.95 -0.28
C CYS A 37 17.99 4.88 -0.71
N CYS A 38 17.27 3.89 -0.21
CA CYS A 38 15.82 3.83 -0.32
C CYS A 38 15.16 4.65 0.80
N GLY A 39 13.87 4.95 0.62
CA GLY A 39 13.08 5.66 1.61
C GLY A 39 12.85 4.84 2.89
N THR A 40 12.12 5.45 3.83
CA THR A 40 11.71 4.74 5.05
C THR A 40 10.79 3.58 4.68
N ASN A 41 11.02 2.41 5.29
CA ASN A 41 10.31 1.16 5.03
C ASN A 41 10.44 0.65 3.59
N GLU A 42 11.50 1.03 2.88
CA GLU A 42 11.86 0.50 1.58
C GLU A 42 13.18 -0.29 1.66
N GLU A 43 13.28 -1.36 0.89
CA GLU A 43 14.51 -2.11 0.65
C GLU A 43 14.96 -1.94 -0.80
N PHE A 44 16.27 -1.84 -1.00
CA PHE A 44 16.85 -1.84 -2.33
C PHE A 44 16.83 -3.25 -2.92
N LYS A 45 16.27 -3.39 -4.11
CA LYS A 45 16.30 -4.61 -4.91
C LYS A 45 17.13 -4.36 -6.16
N GLU A 46 18.17 -5.15 -6.36
CA GLU A 46 18.89 -5.16 -7.64
C GLU A 46 18.00 -5.65 -8.79
N CYS A 47 17.03 -6.52 -8.47
CA CYS A 47 16.01 -7.04 -9.39
C CYS A 47 14.67 -7.10 -8.65
N GLY A 48 13.80 -6.10 -8.87
CA GLY A 48 12.46 -6.02 -8.26
C GLY A 48 11.35 -6.26 -9.29
N THR A 49 10.14 -6.64 -8.86
CA THR A 49 8.95 -6.70 -9.74
C THR A 49 8.68 -5.33 -10.33
N ALA A 50 8.01 -5.17 -11.49
CA ALA A 50 7.64 -3.83 -12.00
C ALA A 50 6.58 -3.13 -11.13
N CYS A 51 5.64 -3.90 -10.59
CA CYS A 51 4.51 -3.40 -9.83
C CYS A 51 4.68 -3.64 -8.34
N GLU A 52 4.11 -2.72 -7.56
CA GLU A 52 3.94 -2.86 -6.11
C GLU A 52 2.46 -2.70 -5.75
N PRO A 53 1.99 -3.44 -4.75
CA PRO A 53 0.67 -3.23 -4.21
C PRO A 53 0.56 -1.83 -3.56
N SER A 54 -0.63 -1.25 -3.62
CA SER A 54 -0.98 0.01 -2.95
C SER A 54 -2.27 -0.15 -2.12
N CYS A 55 -2.57 0.79 -1.22
CA CYS A 55 -3.83 0.74 -0.48
C CYS A 55 -5.07 0.73 -1.40
N ASN A 56 -5.02 1.44 -2.53
CA ASN A 56 -6.11 1.44 -3.53
C ASN A 56 -6.13 0.21 -4.44
N ASN A 57 -5.01 -0.53 -4.53
CA ASN A 57 -4.89 -1.71 -5.36
C ASN A 57 -3.91 -2.70 -4.73
N THR A 58 -4.43 -3.54 -3.83
CA THR A 58 -3.64 -4.52 -3.08
C THR A 58 -3.14 -5.69 -3.94
N ASN A 59 -3.76 -5.90 -5.11
CA ASN A 59 -3.41 -6.99 -6.03
C ASN A 59 -3.33 -6.49 -7.48
N PRO A 60 -2.31 -5.67 -7.82
CA PRO A 60 -2.16 -5.15 -9.17
C PRO A 60 -1.86 -6.28 -10.15
N ILE A 61 -2.52 -6.26 -11.31
CA ILE A 61 -2.14 -7.11 -12.43
C ILE A 61 -0.75 -6.67 -12.87
N CYS A 62 0.23 -7.54 -12.69
CA CYS A 62 1.61 -7.25 -13.02
C CYS A 62 2.12 -8.17 -14.13
N ILE A 63 2.66 -7.56 -15.18
CA ILE A 63 3.47 -8.28 -16.15
C ILE A 63 4.76 -8.75 -15.46
N LEU A 64 5.23 -9.97 -15.78
CA LEU A 64 6.47 -10.53 -15.23
C LEU A 64 7.71 -9.84 -15.85
N ILE A 65 7.85 -8.55 -15.57
CA ILE A 65 9.02 -7.76 -15.90
C ILE A 65 9.74 -7.40 -14.61
N ALA A 66 11.03 -7.67 -14.59
CA ALA A 66 11.92 -7.23 -13.53
C ALA A 66 12.49 -5.85 -13.84
N VAL A 67 12.54 -5.00 -12.82
CA VAL A 67 13.16 -3.68 -12.86
C VAL A 67 14.47 -3.73 -12.08
N ALA A 68 15.56 -3.33 -12.74
CA ALA A 68 16.87 -3.31 -12.11
C ALA A 68 17.01 -2.12 -11.15
N ASN A 69 17.72 -2.34 -10.03
CA ASN A 69 18.12 -1.29 -9.08
C ASN A 69 16.95 -0.40 -8.58
N VAL A 70 15.90 -1.02 -8.04
CA VAL A 70 14.65 -0.35 -7.61
C VAL A 70 14.44 -0.45 -6.10
N CYS A 71 13.89 0.60 -5.49
CA CYS A 71 13.42 0.58 -4.11
C CYS A 71 12.01 0.02 -4.02
N ARG A 72 11.79 -0.91 -3.09
CA ARG A 72 10.50 -1.59 -2.88
C ARG A 72 10.11 -1.60 -1.41
N CYS A 73 8.82 -1.54 -1.09
CA CYS A 73 8.33 -1.66 0.28
C CYS A 73 8.82 -2.97 0.91
N VAL A 74 9.33 -2.88 2.14
CA VAL A 74 9.71 -4.07 2.91
C VAL A 74 8.49 -4.94 3.21
N LYS A 75 8.72 -6.22 3.53
CA LYS A 75 7.64 -7.18 3.82
C LYS A 75 6.68 -6.64 4.90
N GLY A 76 5.38 -6.68 4.60
CA GLY A 76 4.32 -6.20 5.50
C GLY A 76 3.95 -4.72 5.31
N TYR A 77 4.66 -4.01 4.44
CA TYR A 77 4.39 -2.63 4.07
C TYR A 77 3.88 -2.56 2.64
N ILE A 78 3.09 -1.52 2.35
CA ILE A 78 2.43 -1.30 1.08
C ILE A 78 2.49 0.19 0.75
N ARG A 79 2.46 0.55 -0.54
CA ARG A 79 2.43 1.96 -0.93
C ARG A 79 1.09 2.58 -0.54
N GLN A 80 1.10 3.73 0.11
CA GLN A 80 -0.15 4.43 0.44
C GLN A 80 -0.93 4.79 -0.83
N TYR A 81 -0.24 5.27 -1.86
CA TYR A 81 -0.73 5.57 -3.21
C TYR A 81 0.42 5.36 -4.21
N ALA A 82 0.16 5.47 -5.52
CA ALA A 82 1.21 5.30 -6.53
C ALA A 82 2.39 6.27 -6.27
N ASN A 83 3.61 5.73 -6.16
CA ASN A 83 4.83 6.47 -5.79
C ASN A 83 4.80 7.15 -4.40
N GLY A 84 3.84 6.80 -3.55
CA GLY A 84 3.75 7.26 -2.17
C GLY A 84 4.65 6.48 -1.20
N PRO A 85 4.64 6.87 0.08
CA PRO A 85 5.43 6.21 1.12
C PRO A 85 4.94 4.78 1.38
N CYS A 86 5.83 3.94 1.90
CA CYS A 86 5.51 2.60 2.38
C CYS A 86 5.01 2.67 3.82
N ILE A 87 3.74 2.31 4.02
CA ILE A 87 3.08 2.25 5.33
C ILE A 87 2.75 0.80 5.69
N PRO A 88 2.59 0.44 6.97
CA PRO A 88 2.09 -0.87 7.35
C PRO A 88 0.75 -1.15 6.66
N ALA A 89 0.57 -2.34 6.08
CA ALA A 89 -0.65 -2.64 5.31
C ALA A 89 -1.96 -2.49 6.13
N ARG A 90 -1.87 -2.68 7.45
CA ARG A 90 -2.98 -2.48 8.41
C ARG A 90 -3.37 -1.01 8.62
N GLU A 91 -2.54 -0.06 8.22
CA GLU A 91 -2.77 1.39 8.33
C GLU A 91 -3.36 1.97 7.04
N CYS A 92 -3.64 1.13 6.04
CA CYS A 92 -4.43 1.58 4.91
C CYS A 92 -5.80 2.10 5.41
N PRO A 93 -6.30 3.21 4.82
CA PRO A 93 -7.64 3.68 5.11
C PRO A 93 -8.65 2.55 4.91
N PRO A 94 -9.73 2.48 5.70
CA PRO A 94 -10.80 1.54 5.43
C PRO A 94 -11.29 1.76 4.01
N ASP A 95 -11.43 0.69 3.22
CA ASP A 95 -11.95 0.76 1.85
C ASP A 95 -13.45 1.07 1.98
N THR A 96 -13.78 2.37 1.97
CA THR A 96 -15.15 2.93 1.95
C THR A 96 -15.22 4.01 0.88
N CYS A 97 -16.42 4.37 0.45
CA CYS A 97 -16.54 5.46 -0.53
C CYS A 97 -16.10 6.84 0.00
N ASP A 98 -15.96 7.00 1.32
CA ASP A 98 -15.46 8.24 1.92
C ASP A 98 -13.96 8.45 1.71
N THR A 99 -13.21 7.35 1.58
CA THR A 99 -11.74 7.35 1.45
C THR A 99 -11.26 6.98 0.05
N LYS A 100 -12.17 6.52 -0.83
CA LYS A 100 -11.83 6.06 -2.18
C LYS A 100 -11.66 7.22 -3.15
N GLN A 101 -10.45 7.36 -3.68
CA GLN A 101 -10.16 8.31 -4.76
C GLN A 101 -10.62 7.73 -6.12
N CYS A 102 -11.69 8.29 -6.69
CA CYS A 102 -12.15 7.93 -8.04
C CYS A 102 -11.59 8.90 -9.10
N PRO A 103 -11.32 8.44 -10.34
CA PRO A 103 -10.99 9.34 -11.45
C PRO A 103 -12.08 10.39 -11.72
N PRO A 104 -11.75 11.55 -12.33
CA PRO A 104 -12.76 12.55 -12.70
C PRO A 104 -13.88 11.98 -13.57
N GLY A 105 -15.12 12.38 -13.30
CA GLY A 105 -16.31 11.89 -14.03
C GLY A 105 -16.78 10.49 -13.60
N THR A 106 -16.35 10.02 -12.43
CA THR A 106 -16.85 8.77 -11.83
C THR A 106 -17.27 8.96 -10.37
N VAL A 107 -18.30 8.24 -9.94
CA VAL A 107 -18.84 8.23 -8.58
C VAL A 107 -18.54 6.89 -7.93
N CYS A 108 -18.13 6.93 -6.66
CA CYS A 108 -17.96 5.71 -5.86
C CYS A 108 -19.32 5.14 -5.46
N GLN A 109 -19.54 3.86 -5.76
CA GLN A 109 -20.67 3.09 -5.26
C GLN A 109 -20.17 1.94 -4.38
N GLN A 110 -20.73 1.81 -3.18
CA GLN A 110 -20.42 0.74 -2.23
C GLN A 110 -21.52 -0.32 -2.27
N ASP A 111 -21.20 -1.48 -2.81
CA ASP A 111 -22.10 -2.64 -2.91
C ASP A 111 -21.85 -3.59 -1.73
N VAL A 112 -22.93 -4.09 -1.13
CA VAL A 112 -22.87 -5.06 -0.03
C VAL A 112 -23.11 -6.46 -0.59
N VAL A 113 -22.10 -7.33 -0.50
CA VAL A 113 -22.23 -8.74 -0.88
C VAL A 113 -22.41 -9.56 0.38
N SER A 114 -23.63 -10.07 0.58
CA SER A 114 -23.92 -11.04 1.64
C SER A 114 -23.47 -12.44 1.23
N CYS A 115 -22.61 -13.07 2.03
CA CYS A 115 -22.16 -14.44 1.79
C CYS A 115 -22.18 -15.30 3.06
N LYS A 116 -22.19 -16.63 2.90
CA LYS A 116 -22.30 -17.58 4.02
C LYS A 116 -21.00 -17.70 4.82
N LYS A 117 -19.83 -17.50 4.17
CA LYS A 117 -18.51 -17.56 4.80
C LYS A 117 -17.50 -16.66 4.07
N PRO A 118 -16.78 -15.76 4.79
CA PRO A 118 -15.70 -14.98 4.21
C PRO A 118 -14.43 -15.83 3.99
N PRO A 119 -13.58 -15.47 3.02
CA PRO A 119 -13.68 -14.31 2.12
C PRO A 119 -14.77 -14.51 1.04
N CYS A 120 -15.67 -13.53 0.87
CA CYS A 120 -16.65 -13.60 -0.22
C CYS A 120 -15.91 -13.51 -1.57
N PRO A 121 -16.35 -14.24 -2.61
CA PRO A 121 -15.79 -14.07 -3.95
C PRO A 121 -15.96 -12.63 -4.42
N ALA A 122 -14.99 -12.10 -5.16
CA ALA A 122 -15.10 -10.76 -5.74
C ALA A 122 -16.38 -10.66 -6.57
N SER A 123 -17.14 -9.58 -6.40
CA SER A 123 -18.30 -9.30 -7.25
C SER A 123 -17.84 -9.25 -8.71
N PRO A 124 -18.51 -9.96 -9.64
CA PRO A 124 -18.19 -9.84 -11.06
C PRO A 124 -18.33 -8.38 -11.52
N PRO A 125 -17.52 -7.91 -12.48
CA PRO A 125 -17.60 -6.53 -12.97
C PRO A 125 -19.02 -6.23 -13.49
N LYS A 126 -19.55 -5.04 -13.16
CA LYS A 126 -20.92 -4.64 -13.52
C LYS A 126 -21.23 -4.73 -15.02
N SER A 127 -20.21 -4.75 -15.88
CA SER A 127 -20.34 -4.97 -17.33
C SER A 127 -20.87 -6.36 -17.73
N PHE A 128 -20.99 -7.31 -16.78
CA PHE A 128 -21.59 -8.62 -17.05
C PHE A 128 -23.12 -8.63 -16.92
N TYR A 129 -23.69 -7.68 -16.16
CA TYR A 129 -25.13 -7.44 -16.15
C TYR A 129 -25.47 -6.42 -17.24
N GLY A 130 -25.47 -6.88 -18.49
CA GLY A 130 -26.18 -6.15 -19.54
C GLY A 130 -27.65 -6.02 -19.14
N ASN A 131 -28.13 -4.78 -19.03
CA ASN A 131 -29.53 -4.37 -19.01
C ASN A 131 -30.55 -5.45 -18.61
N ILE A 132 -30.67 -5.77 -17.32
CA ILE A 132 -31.94 -6.32 -16.84
C ILE A 132 -32.85 -5.12 -16.63
N GLU A 133 -33.48 -4.73 -17.74
CA GLU A 133 -34.62 -3.83 -17.77
C GLU A 133 -35.64 -4.29 -16.71
N GLN A 134 -36.14 -3.34 -15.95
CA GLN A 134 -37.15 -3.51 -14.92
C GLN A 134 -38.47 -3.96 -15.56
N ASN A 135 -38.58 -5.22 -15.96
CA ASN A 135 -39.85 -5.79 -16.41
C ASN A 135 -40.68 -6.19 -15.19
N SER A 136 -41.58 -5.28 -14.82
CA SER A 136 -42.77 -5.49 -14.02
C SER A 136 -43.62 -6.63 -14.61
N GLY A 137 -43.51 -7.83 -14.03
CA GLY A 137 -44.34 -9.02 -14.27
C GLY A 137 -44.74 -9.69 -12.93
N PRO A 138 -45.81 -10.50 -12.88
CA PRO A 138 -46.84 -10.43 -11.85
C PRO A 138 -46.35 -10.91 -10.46
N PHE A 139 -46.24 -9.95 -9.55
CA PHE A 139 -45.80 -10.08 -8.15
C PHE A 139 -46.81 -10.77 -7.22
N ASN A 140 -47.65 -11.71 -7.69
CA ASN A 140 -48.81 -12.16 -6.92
C ASN A 140 -48.75 -13.61 -6.38
N ALA A 141 -47.71 -14.38 -6.70
CA ALA A 141 -47.50 -15.70 -6.10
C ALA A 141 -46.55 -15.69 -4.88
N ALA A 142 -45.46 -14.91 -4.93
CA ALA A 142 -44.46 -14.85 -3.86
C ALA A 142 -44.94 -14.15 -2.58
N GLN A 143 -45.87 -13.19 -2.71
CA GLN A 143 -46.41 -12.44 -1.56
C GLN A 143 -47.26 -13.33 -0.63
N ARG A 144 -47.93 -14.35 -1.18
CA ARG A 144 -48.78 -15.27 -0.41
C ARG A 144 -47.98 -16.20 0.51
N ILE A 145 -46.79 -16.61 0.07
CA ILE A 145 -45.89 -17.46 0.86
C ILE A 145 -45.32 -16.64 2.03
N ARG A 146 -44.96 -15.37 1.81
CA ARG A 146 -44.40 -14.49 2.86
C ARG A 146 -45.37 -14.30 4.04
N ASN A 147 -46.67 -14.22 3.78
CA ASN A 147 -47.67 -14.02 4.84
C ASN A 147 -47.93 -15.29 5.69
N ALA A 148 -47.61 -16.49 5.18
CA ALA A 148 -47.72 -17.73 5.93
C ALA A 148 -46.57 -17.92 6.95
N TYR A 149 -45.40 -17.32 6.70
CA TYR A 149 -44.23 -17.41 7.57
C TYR A 149 -44.22 -16.42 8.74
N MET A 150 -45.17 -15.48 8.80
CA MET A 150 -45.26 -14.47 9.87
C MET A 150 -45.95 -14.97 11.16
N THR A 151 -46.49 -16.19 11.20
CA THR A 151 -47.18 -16.75 12.38
C THR A 151 -46.31 -17.66 13.24
N SER A 152 -45.08 -17.97 12.80
CA SER A 152 -44.05 -18.61 13.61
C SER A 152 -42.87 -17.67 13.71
N GLY A 153 -42.69 -17.00 14.86
CA GLY A 153 -41.60 -16.05 15.06
C GLY A 153 -40.26 -16.67 14.64
N PRO A 154 -39.51 -16.05 13.71
CA PRO A 154 -38.25 -16.63 13.26
C PRO A 154 -37.23 -16.56 14.41
N LYS A 155 -36.58 -17.70 14.72
CA LYS A 155 -35.30 -17.68 15.44
C LYS A 155 -34.38 -16.65 14.76
N PRO A 156 -33.61 -15.85 15.50
CA PRO A 156 -32.66 -14.94 14.88
C PRO A 156 -31.75 -15.75 13.94
N SER A 157 -31.87 -15.47 12.64
CA SER A 157 -30.91 -15.97 11.66
C SER A 157 -29.52 -15.52 12.11
N PRO A 158 -28.47 -16.35 11.97
CA PRO A 158 -27.12 -15.84 12.10
C PRO A 158 -26.98 -14.59 11.21
N GLU A 159 -26.40 -13.53 11.75
CA GLU A 159 -26.15 -12.28 11.01
C GLU A 159 -25.48 -12.61 9.67
N PRO A 160 -25.96 -12.04 8.55
CA PRO A 160 -25.33 -12.26 7.26
C PRO A 160 -23.90 -11.73 7.32
N LYS A 161 -22.93 -12.59 6.98
CA LYS A 161 -21.53 -12.15 6.85
C LYS A 161 -21.44 -11.33 5.57
N ASN A 162 -21.36 -10.01 5.72
CA ASN A 162 -21.34 -9.07 4.61
C ASN A 162 -19.89 -8.66 4.29
N ASN A 163 -19.56 -8.59 3.00
CA ASN A 163 -18.39 -7.87 2.50
C ASN A 163 -18.86 -6.61 1.76
N TYR A 164 -18.11 -5.53 1.90
CA TYR A 164 -18.35 -4.29 1.17
C TYR A 164 -17.36 -4.20 0.01
N TYR A 165 -17.84 -3.86 -1.19
CA TYR A 165 -17.03 -3.65 -2.38
C TYR A 165 -17.32 -2.28 -2.95
N GLN A 166 -16.29 -1.46 -3.16
CA GLN A 166 -16.43 -0.12 -3.72
C GLN A 166 -16.04 -0.11 -5.20
N THR A 167 -16.87 0.44 -6.06
CA THR A 167 -16.61 0.57 -7.50
C THR A 167 -16.80 2.02 -7.95
N CYS A 168 -15.84 2.56 -8.70
CA CYS A 168 -16.02 3.86 -9.36
C CYS A 168 -16.79 3.65 -10.68
N LEU A 169 -17.96 4.26 -10.83
CA LEU A 169 -18.80 4.16 -12.01
C LEU A 169 -18.95 5.52 -12.70
N ARG A 170 -19.05 5.54 -14.02
CA ARG A 170 -19.50 6.76 -14.71
C ARG A 170 -20.97 7.01 -14.38
N GLU A 171 -21.31 8.27 -14.13
CA GLU A 171 -22.70 8.72 -14.06
C GLU A 171 -23.44 8.49 -15.39
#